data_AF-A0A392RWM2-F1
#
_entry.id   AF-A0A392RWM2-F1
#
_cell.length_a   1.000
_cell.length_b   1.000
_cell.length_c   1.000
_cell.angle_alpha   90.00
_cell.angle_beta   90.00
_cell.angle_gamma   90.00
#
_symmetry.space_group_name_H-M   'P 1'
#
loop_
_entity.id
_entity.type
_entity.pdbx_description
1 polymer ?
#
loop_
_entity_poly.entity_id
_entity_poly.type
_entity_poly.pdbx_seq_one_letter_code
_entity_poly.pdbx_strand_id
1 'polypeptide(L)'
;MQETDPEVIEYDPEPERTLRKNLRAKKKRKAMAAQPRRTMGDYCKRSDIEQISLGFRPANPVNFDIKGNVLAGLRENQFDGRANR
;
A
#
# COMPACT_ATOMS: atom_id res chain seq x y z
N MET A 1 -53.68 -6.88 23.11
CA MET A 1 -52.32 -6.43 23.49
C MET A 1 -51.41 -7.60 23.17
N GLN A 2 -50.48 -7.45 22.22
CA GLN A 2 -49.53 -8.52 21.90
C GLN A 2 -48.36 -8.35 22.86
N GLU A 3 -48.24 -9.26 23.83
CA GLU A 3 -47.11 -9.29 24.75
C GLU A 3 -45.91 -9.85 23.98
N THR A 4 -45.05 -8.96 23.52
CA THR A 4 -43.72 -9.34 23.03
C THR A 4 -42.95 -9.97 24.18
N ASP A 5 -42.54 -11.22 24.01
CA ASP A 5 -41.67 -11.93 24.94
C ASP A 5 -40.46 -11.05 25.28
N PRO A 6 -40.13 -10.85 26.57
CA PRO A 6 -38.96 -10.08 26.93
C PRO A 6 -37.73 -10.84 26.45
N GLU A 7 -37.04 -10.27 25.45
CA GLU A 7 -35.73 -10.75 25.01
C GLU A 7 -34.84 -10.80 26.26
N VAL A 8 -34.46 -12.01 26.68
CA VAL A 8 -33.66 -12.21 27.89
C VAL A 8 -32.26 -11.68 27.58
N ILE A 9 -32.05 -10.40 27.87
CA ILE A 9 -30.74 -9.76 27.80
C ILE A 9 -29.94 -10.31 28.98
N GLU A 10 -29.04 -11.25 28.69
CA GLU A 10 -28.10 -11.78 29.67
C GLU A 10 -27.29 -10.62 30.27
N TYR A 11 -27.54 -10.33 31.55
CA TYR A 11 -26.92 -9.20 32.24
C TYR A 11 -25.41 -9.42 32.35
N ASP A 12 -24.65 -8.61 31.62
CA ASP A 12 -23.20 -8.55 31.73
C ASP A 12 -22.84 -7.68 32.94
N PRO A 13 -22.19 -8.24 33.98
CA PRO A 13 -21.80 -7.47 35.16
C PRO A 13 -20.79 -6.35 34.85
N GLU A 14 -20.12 -6.37 33.68
CA GLU A 14 -19.12 -5.38 33.29
C GLU A 14 -19.19 -5.01 31.79
N PRO A 15 -20.25 -4.31 31.33
CA PRO A 15 -20.50 -4.08 29.91
C PRO A 15 -19.39 -3.27 29.23
N GLU A 16 -18.72 -2.38 29.96
CA GLU A 16 -17.59 -1.61 29.44
C GLU A 16 -16.36 -2.47 29.13
N ARG A 17 -16.07 -3.48 29.97
CA ARG A 17 -14.94 -4.39 29.77
C ARG A 17 -15.19 -5.27 28.56
N THR A 18 -16.40 -5.78 28.41
CA THR A 18 -16.82 -6.56 27.25
C THR A 18 -16.75 -5.74 25.96
N LEU A 19 -17.25 -4.50 25.96
CA LEU A 19 -17.15 -3.60 24.80
C LEU A 19 -15.69 -3.36 24.39
N ARG A 20 -14.81 -3.07 25.35
CA ARG A 20 -13.38 -2.85 25.09
C ARG A 20 -12.72 -4.10 24.50
N LYS A 21 -13.06 -5.29 25.00
CA LYS A 21 -12.57 -6.58 24.46
C LYS A 21 -13.05 -6.80 23.03
N ASN A 22 -14.32 -6.55 22.76
CA ASN A 22 -14.92 -6.70 21.44
C ASN A 22 -14.32 -5.72 20.42
N LEU A 23 -14.09 -4.47 20.80
CA LEU A 23 -13.40 -3.48 19.97
C LEU A 23 -11.95 -3.89 19.65
N ARG A 24 -11.22 -4.39 20.64
CA ARG A 24 -9.86 -4.93 20.44
C ARG A 24 -9.86 -6.12 19.49
N ALA A 25 -10.78 -7.06 19.66
CA ALA A 25 -10.93 -8.22 18.78
C ALA A 25 -11.29 -7.81 17.34
N LYS A 26 -12.22 -6.85 17.17
CA LYS A 26 -12.59 -6.28 15.87
C LYS A 26 -11.41 -5.59 15.19
N LYS A 27 -10.61 -4.82 15.94
CA LYS A 27 -9.39 -4.18 15.43
C LYS A 27 -8.35 -5.22 14.98
N LYS A 28 -8.14 -6.29 15.76
CA LYS A 28 -7.23 -7.39 15.39
C LYS A 28 -7.70 -8.11 14.12
N ARG A 29 -8.99 -8.47 14.04
CA ARG A 29 -9.57 -9.08 12.82
C ARG A 29 -9.41 -8.16 11.60
N LYS A 30 -9.63 -6.85 11.76
CA LYS A 30 -9.43 -5.87 10.68
C LYS A 30 -7.96 -5.77 10.26
N ALA A 31 -7.01 -5.84 11.19
CA ALA A 31 -5.59 -5.82 10.89
C ALA A 31 -5.13 -7.11 10.18
N MET A 32 -5.66 -8.27 10.58
CA MET A 32 -5.38 -9.56 9.92
C MET A 32 -5.99 -9.66 8.52
N ALA A 33 -7.16 -9.06 8.30
CA ALA A 33 -7.82 -9.02 7.00
C ALA A 33 -7.30 -7.90 6.07
N ALA A 34 -6.56 -6.93 6.62
CA ALA A 34 -5.94 -5.88 5.82
C ALA A 34 -4.75 -6.47 5.07
N GLN A 35 -4.78 -6.40 3.74
CA GLN A 35 -3.59 -6.72 2.96
C GLN A 35 -2.43 -5.80 3.39
N PRO A 36 -1.21 -6.34 3.57
CA PRO A 36 -0.05 -5.54 3.92
C PRO A 36 0.17 -4.47 2.86
N ARG A 37 -0.13 -3.21 3.19
CA ARG A 37 0.25 -2.08 2.34
C ARG A 37 1.74 -1.86 2.54
N ARG A 38 2.52 -2.09 1.49
CA ARG A 38 3.93 -1.70 1.44
C ARG A 38 3.98 -0.17 1.42
N THR A 39 4.33 0.43 2.54
CA THR A 39 4.65 1.86 2.66
C THR A 39 6.11 2.10 2.28
N MET A 40 6.49 3.33 1.92
CA MET A 40 7.89 3.62 1.53
C MET A 40 8.91 3.29 2.63
N GLY A 41 8.48 3.29 3.90
CA GLY A 41 9.32 2.86 5.03
C GLY A 41 9.46 1.34 5.18
N ASP A 42 8.70 0.53 4.44
CA ASP A 42 8.79 -0.93 4.46
C ASP A 42 9.89 -1.47 3.51
N TYR A 43 10.48 -0.60 2.68
CA TYR A 43 11.62 -0.92 1.81
C TYR A 43 12.93 -0.65 2.56
N CYS A 44 13.96 -1.48 2.30
CA CYS A 44 15.28 -1.39 2.94
C CYS A 44 15.31 -1.88 4.40
N LYS A 45 14.93 -3.14 4.63
CA LYS A 45 15.28 -3.82 5.88
C LYS A 45 16.77 -4.22 5.82
N ARG A 46 17.45 -4.26 6.97
CA ARG A 46 18.86 -4.68 7.03
C ARG A 46 19.11 -6.11 6.51
N SER A 47 18.09 -6.97 6.55
CA SER A 47 18.09 -8.30 5.94
C SER A 47 18.04 -8.28 4.41
N ASP A 48 17.58 -7.18 3.83
CA ASP A 48 17.44 -7.04 2.39
C ASP A 48 18.79 -6.73 1.74
N ILE A 49 19.89 -6.52 2.47
CA ILE A 49 21.21 -6.21 1.87
C ILE A 49 21.65 -7.29 0.87
N GLU A 50 21.34 -8.56 1.16
CA GLU A 50 21.58 -9.68 0.24
C GLU A 50 20.57 -9.75 -0.93
N GLN A 51 19.38 -9.15 -0.77
CA GLN A 51 18.30 -9.19 -1.75
C GLN A 51 18.28 -7.92 -2.66
N ILE A 52 18.78 -6.79 -2.16
CA ILE A 52 18.93 -5.50 -2.84
C ILE A 52 20.13 -5.56 -3.79
N SER A 53 21.17 -6.34 -3.45
CA SER A 53 22.35 -6.52 -4.30
C SER A 53 22.07 -7.28 -5.60
N LEU A 54 20.90 -7.91 -5.73
CA LEU A 54 20.45 -8.54 -6.99
C LEU A 54 20.04 -7.50 -8.05
N GLY A 55 19.87 -6.23 -7.64
CA GLY A 55 19.44 -5.15 -8.52
C GLY A 55 17.99 -5.30 -8.97
N PHE A 56 17.37 -4.17 -9.30
CA PHE A 56 16.05 -4.19 -9.92
C PHE A 56 16.20 -4.67 -11.37
N ARG A 57 15.71 -5.88 -11.68
CA ARG A 57 15.59 -6.39 -13.04
C ARG A 57 14.13 -6.27 -13.49
N PRO A 58 13.78 -5.32 -14.38
CA PRO A 58 12.44 -5.24 -14.93
C PRO A 58 12.09 -6.56 -15.63
N ALA A 59 10.86 -7.06 -15.44
CA ALA A 59 10.39 -8.27 -16.12
C ALA A 59 10.43 -8.11 -17.66
N ASN A 60 10.25 -6.89 -18.13
CA ASN A 60 10.34 -6.51 -19.54
C ASN A 60 11.40 -5.41 -19.67
N PRO A 61 12.68 -5.75 -19.91
CA PRO A 61 13.69 -4.74 -20.19
C PRO A 61 13.38 -4.11 -21.55
N VAL A 62 13.05 -2.83 -21.54
CA VAL A 62 12.91 -2.03 -22.77
C VAL A 62 14.27 -1.41 -23.06
N ASN A 63 14.81 -1.66 -24.26
CA ASN A 63 16.03 -1.00 -24.71
C ASN A 63 15.72 0.43 -25.12
N PHE A 64 16.27 1.41 -24.39
CA PHE A 64 16.19 2.82 -24.75
C PHE A 64 17.50 3.25 -25.41
N ASP A 65 17.45 3.64 -26.68
CA ASP A 65 18.58 4.32 -27.34
C ASP A 65 18.56 5.82 -27.02
N ILE A 66 18.91 6.14 -25.76
CA ILE A 66 18.93 7.53 -25.29
C ILE A 66 19.93 8.34 -26.11
N LYS A 67 21.10 7.78 -26.45
CA LYS A 67 22.15 8.50 -27.16
C LYS A 67 21.75 8.82 -28.60
N GLY A 68 21.21 7.84 -29.35
CA GLY A 68 20.76 8.05 -30.71
C GLY A 68 19.61 9.05 -30.79
N ASN A 69 18.64 8.93 -29.90
CA ASN A 69 17.48 9.82 -29.86
C ASN A 69 17.88 11.27 -29.54
N VAL A 70 18.77 11.48 -28.56
CA VAL A 70 19.27 12.81 -28.24
C VAL A 70 20.08 13.39 -29.40
N LEU A 71 20.93 12.58 -30.05
CA LEU A 71 21.73 13.04 -31.18
C LEU A 71 20.85 13.44 -32.38
N ALA A 72 19.82 12.66 -32.70
CA ALA A 72 18.85 12.97 -33.75
C ALA A 72 18.07 14.26 -33.41
N GLY A 73 17.55 14.37 -32.19
CA GLY A 73 16.80 15.55 -31.75
C GLY A 73 17.64 16.83 -31.75
N LEU A 74 18.95 16.74 -31.45
CA LEU A 74 19.88 17.86 -31.57
C LEU A 74 20.13 18.25 -33.03
N ARG A 75 20.33 17.28 -33.93
CA ARG A 75 20.49 17.54 -35.37
C ARG A 75 19.27 18.25 -35.97
N GLU A 76 18.09 17.89 -35.49
CA GLU A 76 16.81 18.43 -35.94
C GLU A 76 16.37 19.69 -35.16
N ASN A 77 17.17 20.15 -34.18
CA ASN A 77 16.84 21.26 -33.28
C ASN A 77 15.45 21.12 -32.61
N GLN A 78 15.02 19.89 -32.31
CA GLN A 78 13.71 19.61 -31.70
C GLN A 78 13.54 20.23 -30.30
N PHE A 79 14.63 20.57 -29.62
CA PHE A 79 14.64 21.10 -28.25
C PHE A 79 14.83 22.63 -28.19
N ASP A 80 14.53 23.35 -29.26
CA ASP A 80 14.81 24.79 -29.38
C ASP A 80 13.90 25.71 -28.54
N GLY A 81 13.05 25.14 -27.68
CA GLY A 81 12.24 25.88 -26.72
C GLY A 81 11.04 26.62 -27.33
N ARG A 82 10.83 26.54 -28.65
CA ARG A 82 9.68 27.19 -29.32
C ARG A 82 8.33 26.68 -28.84
N ALA A 83 8.26 25.42 -28.41
CA ALA A 83 7.05 24.80 -27.86
C ALA A 83 6.64 25.34 -26.48
N ASN A 84 7.48 26.14 -25.82
CA ASN A 84 7.22 26.70 -24.49
C ASN A 84 6.86 28.21 -24.53
N ARG A 85 6.38 28.71 -25.67
CA ARG A 85 6.00 30.11 -25.88
C ARG A 85 4.48 30.26 -25.89
#